data_AF-A0A2V8X9M3-F1
#
_entry.id   AF-A0A2V8X9M3-F1
#
_cell.length_a   1.000
_cell.length_b   1.000
_cell.length_c   1.000
_cell.angle_alpha   90.00
_cell.angle_beta   90.00
_cell.angle_gamma   90.00
#
_symmetry.space_group_name_H-M   'P 1'
#
loop_
_entity.id
_entity.type
_entity.pdbx_description
1 polymer ?
#
loop_
_entity_poly.entity_id
_entity_poly.type
_entity_poly.pdbx_seq_one_letter_code
_entity_poly.pdbx_strand_id
1 'polypeptide(L)'
;MQTGEMIETWKRWEGQLINGQFLLGEYLGGSGQSAVFVTEVGGAERNKAAIKLVPADLENAESRLARWRRLAKLSHPHLLRMFGMGRCELGNTEFVYLVMEHADENLSQILPHRALTQAEAQELLQSVVDVLIYLHKQGLVHGHVKPANIMAVKEQLKISCDGVVAAGERRVSAHTTVYDAPEISIGSLSPASDVWSLGVTMVEALSQRAPVGREKLFLPNTVPPHFADIARHCLVRDPQSRWTLQVIAAQLQSSRETRGATTADEFVAGDAQTSKSSRRYVLPVIAVVVLLVGMLAGPRLLRKQPRPQPSQAASESNSSANNIQPSPPPVKSEPERTSSNGIVPGSVLHQVLPAVSQSARNTIEGKVRVRVKLAVDQSGNVTEASFLSPGPSKYFARLAMEASRDWKFTPPQIDSQPVSSEWVLKFAFGPTATEVYPTQQSPSSQ
;
A
#
# COMPACT_ATOMS: atom_id res chain seq x y z
N MET A 1 -1.15 23.24 11.61
CA MET A 1 0.11 22.48 11.42
C MET A 1 -0.14 21.35 10.45
N GLN A 2 0.65 21.29 9.37
CA GLN A 2 0.49 20.28 8.32
C GLN A 2 1.02 18.93 8.79
N THR A 3 0.37 17.84 8.36
CA THR A 3 0.68 16.45 8.73
C THR A 3 2.14 16.05 8.48
N GLY A 4 2.85 16.74 7.58
CA GLY A 4 4.27 16.51 7.28
C GLY A 4 5.23 16.93 8.39
N GLU A 5 5.04 18.10 9.02
CA GLU A 5 5.89 18.58 10.13
C GLU A 5 5.79 17.66 11.35
N MET A 6 4.60 17.10 11.59
CA MET A 6 4.36 16.19 12.72
C MET A 6 5.02 14.82 12.56
N ILE A 7 5.17 14.31 11.33
CA ILE A 7 5.85 13.04 11.06
C ILE A 7 7.35 13.14 11.35
N GLU A 8 7.99 14.26 10.98
CA GLU A 8 9.40 14.51 11.34
C GLU A 8 9.59 14.65 12.86
N THR A 9 8.57 15.16 13.56
CA THR A 9 8.61 15.35 15.01
C THR A 9 8.60 14.03 15.78
N TRP A 10 7.98 12.97 15.27
CA TRP A 10 7.95 11.67 15.96
C TRP A 10 9.23 10.86 15.75
N LYS A 11 9.78 10.88 14.53
CA LYS A 11 11.00 10.11 14.19
C LYS A 11 12.22 10.51 15.02
N ARG A 12 12.28 11.73 15.54
CA ARG A 12 13.37 12.18 16.43
C ARG A 12 13.50 11.35 17.72
N TRP A 13 12.46 10.61 18.09
CA TRP A 13 12.45 9.77 19.29
C TRP A 13 13.00 8.36 19.03
N GLU A 14 13.29 7.99 17.78
CA GLU A 14 13.99 6.72 17.49
C GLU A 14 15.34 6.68 18.23
N GLY A 15 15.67 5.51 18.78
CA GLY A 15 16.84 5.27 19.62
C GLY A 15 16.71 5.65 21.09
N GLN A 16 15.61 6.31 21.51
CA GLN A 16 15.41 6.68 22.92
C GLN A 16 14.94 5.49 23.76
N LEU A 17 15.36 5.45 25.02
CA LEU A 17 14.99 4.39 25.97
C LEU A 17 13.92 4.88 26.94
N ILE A 18 12.73 4.29 26.90
CA ILE A 18 11.62 4.63 27.80
C ILE A 18 11.73 3.85 29.10
N ASN A 19 11.73 4.58 30.22
CA ASN A 19 11.76 4.07 31.60
C ASN A 19 12.86 3.01 31.84
N GLY A 20 13.98 3.11 31.12
CA GLY A 20 15.07 2.13 31.22
C GLY A 20 14.75 0.74 30.66
N GLN A 21 13.61 0.57 29.98
CA GLN A 21 13.08 -0.76 29.60
C GLN A 21 12.78 -0.90 28.12
N PHE A 22 12.13 0.08 27.49
CA PHE A 22 11.62 -0.04 26.12
C PHE A 22 12.40 0.87 25.19
N LEU A 23 13.31 0.29 24.39
CA LEU A 23 14.00 1.03 23.34
C LEU A 23 13.00 1.34 22.22
N LEU A 24 12.92 2.60 21.81
CA LEU A 24 12.17 3.02 20.64
C LEU A 24 13.01 2.71 19.40
N GLY A 25 12.66 1.63 18.70
CA GLY A 25 13.26 1.25 17.42
C GLY A 25 12.67 2.05 16.26
N GLU A 26 12.49 1.38 15.12
CA GLU A 26 11.91 1.96 13.91
C GLU A 26 10.49 2.51 14.16
N TYR A 27 10.22 3.70 13.65
CA TYR A 27 8.89 4.30 13.61
C TYR A 27 7.99 3.56 12.61
N LEU A 28 6.92 2.95 13.13
CA LEU A 28 5.96 2.16 12.35
C LEU A 28 4.83 3.01 11.75
N GLY A 29 4.51 4.14 12.39
CA GLY A 29 3.41 5.00 11.96
C GLY A 29 2.78 5.77 13.09
N GLY A 30 1.83 6.64 12.75
CA GLY A 30 1.26 7.56 13.73
C GLY A 30 0.33 8.59 13.11
N SER A 31 -0.12 9.49 13.97
CA SER A 31 -0.95 10.63 13.65
C SER A 31 -0.39 11.85 14.38
N GLY A 32 -1.07 12.99 14.27
CA GLY A 32 -0.75 14.15 15.09
C GLY A 32 -0.89 13.91 16.61
N GLN A 33 -1.58 12.86 17.01
CA GLN A 33 -1.93 12.59 18.41
C GLN A 33 -1.32 11.30 18.94
N SER A 34 -0.54 10.56 18.14
CA SER A 34 0.11 9.34 18.62
C SER A 34 1.19 8.86 17.67
N ALA A 35 2.20 8.18 18.18
CA ALA A 35 3.19 7.49 17.37
C ALA A 35 3.35 6.04 17.82
N VAL A 36 3.77 5.16 16.92
CA VAL A 36 4.03 3.75 17.19
C VAL A 36 5.43 3.41 16.70
N PHE A 37 6.20 2.74 17.55
CA PHE A 37 7.57 2.31 17.27
C PHE A 37 7.71 0.81 17.51
N VAL A 38 8.70 0.19 16.88
CA VAL A 38 9.18 -1.14 17.26
C VAL A 38 9.80 -1.05 18.65
N THR A 39 9.58 -2.06 19.48
CA THR A 39 10.30 -2.28 20.73
C THR A 39 10.49 -3.77 20.99
N GLU A 40 11.03 -4.12 22.15
CA GLU A 40 11.23 -5.51 22.57
C GLU A 40 10.57 -5.74 23.94
N VAL A 41 10.01 -6.94 24.13
CA VAL A 41 9.46 -7.42 25.40
C VAL A 41 10.00 -8.80 25.73
N GLY A 42 10.04 -9.15 27.01
CA GLY A 42 10.64 -10.40 27.48
C GLY A 42 12.10 -10.19 27.87
N GLY A 43 12.53 -10.86 28.95
CA GLY A 43 13.85 -10.68 29.55
C GLY A 43 14.97 -11.27 28.69
N ALA A 44 15.29 -12.55 28.91
CA ALA A 44 16.37 -13.23 28.18
C ALA A 44 16.00 -13.53 26.71
N GLU A 45 14.74 -13.89 26.44
CA GLU A 45 14.19 -14.05 25.09
C GLU A 45 13.41 -12.79 24.70
N ARG A 46 14.11 -11.86 24.05
CA ARG A 46 13.51 -10.62 23.57
C ARG A 46 12.64 -10.90 22.35
N ASN A 47 11.35 -10.67 22.49
CA ASN A 47 10.37 -10.74 21.43
C ASN A 47 10.07 -9.35 20.89
N LYS A 48 9.97 -9.21 19.56
CA LYS A 48 9.54 -7.96 18.94
C LYS A 48 8.13 -7.60 19.37
N ALA A 49 7.94 -6.34 19.73
CA ALA A 49 6.68 -5.73 20.13
C ALA A 49 6.53 -4.36 19.46
N ALA A 50 5.35 -3.77 19.59
CA ALA A 50 5.10 -2.38 19.24
C ALA A 50 4.85 -1.57 20.52
N ILE A 51 5.33 -0.33 20.56
CA ILE A 51 5.03 0.63 21.62
C ILE A 51 4.38 1.87 21.02
N LYS A 52 3.16 2.15 21.47
CA LYS A 52 2.42 3.35 21.11
C LYS A 52 2.64 4.43 22.16
N LEU A 53 2.98 5.63 21.74
CA LEU A 53 3.08 6.85 22.54
C LEU A 53 1.90 7.76 22.24
N VAL A 54 1.32 8.32 23.30
CA VAL A 54 0.27 9.33 23.19
C VAL A 54 0.53 10.45 24.20
N PRO A 55 0.47 11.73 23.81
CA PRO A 55 0.59 12.83 24.76
C PRO A 55 -0.42 12.73 25.91
N ALA A 56 0.03 13.02 27.14
CA ALA A 56 -0.75 12.88 28.36
C ALA A 56 -1.80 13.99 28.56
N ASP A 57 -1.76 15.06 27.77
CA ASP A 57 -2.67 16.21 27.82
C ASP A 57 -3.95 16.01 26.98
N LEU A 58 -3.98 15.03 26.07
CA LEU A 58 -5.12 14.75 25.21
C LEU A 58 -6.33 14.17 25.96
N GLU A 59 -6.08 13.49 27.08
CA GLU A 59 -7.07 12.90 27.97
C GLU A 59 -6.40 12.70 29.33
N ASN A 60 -7.17 12.67 30.41
CA ASN A 60 -6.63 12.29 31.72
C ASN A 60 -5.84 10.97 31.63
N ALA A 61 -4.52 11.06 31.84
CA ALA A 61 -3.59 9.95 31.70
C ALA A 61 -3.96 8.75 32.60
N GLU A 62 -4.38 9.00 33.84
CA GLU A 62 -4.76 7.95 34.77
C GLU A 62 -6.04 7.24 34.35
N SER A 63 -7.04 7.98 33.87
CA SER A 63 -8.27 7.40 33.30
C SER A 63 -7.97 6.50 32.12
N ARG A 64 -7.08 6.93 31.22
CA ARG A 64 -6.66 6.12 30.07
C ARG A 64 -5.90 4.87 30.49
N LEU A 65 -4.93 5.00 31.39
CA LEU A 65 -4.17 3.86 31.90
C LEU A 65 -5.07 2.87 32.64
N ALA A 66 -6.02 3.36 33.45
CA ALA A 66 -7.02 2.51 34.09
C ALA A 66 -7.89 1.76 33.06
N ARG A 67 -8.27 2.43 31.96
CA ARG A 67 -9.00 1.82 30.85
C ARG A 67 -8.17 0.71 30.18
N TRP A 68 -6.94 1.02 29.76
CA TRP A 68 -6.06 0.02 29.13
C TRP A 68 -5.75 -1.17 30.05
N ARG A 69 -5.60 -0.96 31.37
CA ARG A 69 -5.40 -2.06 32.34
C ARG A 69 -6.60 -3.02 32.39
N ARG A 70 -7.82 -2.50 32.20
CA ARG A 70 -9.04 -3.34 32.09
C ARG A 70 -9.06 -4.07 30.76
N LEU A 71 -8.76 -3.37 29.66
CA LEU A 71 -8.77 -3.93 28.31
C LEU A 71 -7.69 -5.01 28.10
N ALA A 72 -6.55 -4.90 28.76
CA ALA A 72 -5.49 -5.92 28.72
C ALA A 72 -5.92 -7.28 29.28
N LYS A 73 -7.04 -7.35 30.02
CA LYS A 73 -7.62 -8.62 30.51
C LYS A 73 -8.52 -9.31 29.49
N LEU A 74 -8.88 -8.63 28.40
CA LEU A 74 -9.70 -9.22 27.34
C LEU A 74 -8.90 -10.27 26.59
N SER A 75 -9.56 -11.37 26.24
CA SER A 75 -8.94 -12.47 25.48
C SER A 75 -9.87 -12.89 24.35
N HIS A 76 -9.40 -12.70 23.12
CA HIS A 76 -10.09 -13.09 21.91
C HIS A 76 -9.05 -13.38 20.81
N PRO A 77 -9.22 -14.40 19.96
CA PRO A 77 -8.23 -14.76 18.93
C PRO A 77 -7.89 -13.60 17.99
N HIS A 78 -8.88 -12.78 17.67
CA HIS A 78 -8.76 -11.63 16.77
C HIS A 78 -8.54 -10.29 17.49
N LEU A 79 -8.20 -10.28 18.79
CA LEU A 79 -7.81 -9.05 19.49
C LEU A 79 -6.30 -8.96 19.63
N LEU A 80 -5.75 -7.77 19.34
CA LEU A 80 -4.34 -7.49 19.52
C LEU A 80 -3.98 -7.49 21.02
N ARG A 81 -2.94 -8.23 21.38
CA ARG A 81 -2.54 -8.39 22.79
C ARG A 81 -1.82 -7.15 23.32
N MET A 82 -2.16 -6.75 24.54
CA MET A 82 -1.46 -5.71 25.30
C MET A 82 -0.49 -6.36 26.30
N PHE A 83 0.75 -5.89 26.33
CA PHE A 83 1.81 -6.42 27.20
C PHE A 83 2.08 -5.53 28.42
N GLY A 84 2.00 -4.21 28.26
CA GLY A 84 2.33 -3.27 29.32
C GLY A 84 1.92 -1.85 28.98
N MET A 85 1.85 -0.98 29.98
CA MET A 85 1.47 0.41 29.80
C MET A 85 1.95 1.25 30.98
N GLY A 86 2.15 2.54 30.76
CA GLY A 86 2.62 3.43 31.80
C GLY A 86 2.73 4.87 31.33
N ARG A 87 3.37 5.70 32.16
CA ARG A 87 3.75 7.07 31.83
C ARG A 87 5.23 7.12 31.52
N CYS A 88 5.61 8.04 30.66
CA CYS A 88 7.00 8.37 30.42
C CYS A 88 7.12 9.85 30.05
N GLU A 89 8.34 10.35 30.10
CA GLU A 89 8.69 11.69 29.67
C GLU A 89 9.75 11.57 28.58
N LEU A 90 9.57 12.30 27.48
CA LEU A 90 10.55 12.41 26.41
C LEU A 90 10.75 13.90 26.09
N GLY A 91 11.98 14.39 26.29
CA GLY A 91 12.23 15.82 26.32
C GLY A 91 11.46 16.48 27.46
N ASN A 92 10.62 17.47 27.13
CA ASN A 92 9.79 18.20 28.11
C ASN A 92 8.30 17.89 27.91
N THR A 93 7.97 16.67 27.50
CA THR A 93 6.58 16.28 27.22
C THR A 93 6.27 14.96 27.90
N GLU A 94 5.18 14.94 28.66
CA GLU A 94 4.65 13.71 29.25
C GLU A 94 3.81 12.93 28.24
N PHE A 95 4.05 11.63 28.21
CA PHE A 95 3.33 10.68 27.40
C PHE A 95 2.78 9.55 28.27
N VAL A 96 1.72 8.94 27.77
CA VAL A 96 1.32 7.58 28.14
C VAL A 96 1.75 6.63 27.03
N TYR A 97 2.26 5.47 27.42
CA TYR A 97 2.65 4.42 26.47
C TYR A 97 1.82 3.15 26.65
N LEU A 98 1.65 2.43 25.54
CA LEU A 98 1.06 1.11 25.48
C LEU A 98 1.99 0.19 24.67
N VAL A 99 2.47 -0.87 25.30
CA VAL A 99 3.25 -1.94 24.68
C VAL A 99 2.30 -3.06 24.28
N MET A 100 2.37 -3.50 23.04
CA MET A 100 1.45 -4.44 22.43
C MET A 100 2.14 -5.37 21.43
N GLU A 101 1.42 -6.39 21.00
CA GLU A 101 1.84 -7.29 19.93
C GLU A 101 2.20 -6.51 18.66
N HIS A 102 3.32 -6.88 18.03
CA HIS A 102 3.74 -6.26 16.78
C HIS A 102 2.98 -6.89 15.61
N ALA A 103 2.34 -6.04 14.80
CA ALA A 103 1.76 -6.41 13.52
C ALA A 103 2.77 -6.24 12.40
N ASP A 104 2.75 -7.15 11.43
CA ASP A 104 3.58 -7.06 10.23
C ASP A 104 3.11 -5.90 9.33
N GLU A 105 1.79 -5.71 9.24
CA GLU A 105 1.17 -4.58 8.56
C GLU A 105 -0.25 -4.32 9.08
N ASN A 106 -0.84 -3.18 8.69
CA ASN A 106 -2.26 -2.89 8.89
C ASN A 106 -2.96 -2.59 7.56
N LEU A 107 -4.28 -2.72 7.55
CA LEU A 107 -5.08 -2.61 6.33
C LEU A 107 -4.91 -1.25 5.63
N SER A 108 -4.67 -0.16 6.36
CA SER A 108 -4.43 1.16 5.74
C SER A 108 -3.14 1.24 4.93
N GLN A 109 -2.19 0.33 5.15
CA GLN A 109 -0.97 0.20 4.33
C GLN A 109 -1.24 -0.62 3.06
N ILE A 110 -2.24 -1.50 3.08
CA ILE A 110 -2.61 -2.38 1.95
C ILE A 110 -3.52 -1.64 0.96
N LEU A 111 -4.56 -0.98 1.45
CA LEU A 111 -5.62 -0.39 0.61
C LEU A 111 -5.16 0.67 -0.40
N PRO A 112 -4.06 1.42 -0.21
CA PRO A 112 -3.51 2.28 -1.26
C PRO A 112 -3.01 1.51 -2.49
N HIS A 113 -2.66 0.23 -2.34
CA HIS A 113 -2.04 -0.59 -3.39
C HIS A 113 -3.04 -1.47 -4.12
N ARG A 114 -4.03 -2.03 -3.41
CA ARG A 114 -5.10 -2.85 -4.01
C ARG A 114 -6.35 -2.89 -3.14
N ALA A 115 -7.48 -3.20 -3.76
CA ALA A 115 -8.65 -3.67 -3.03
C ALA A 115 -8.44 -5.09 -2.50
N LEU A 116 -9.20 -5.45 -1.47
CA LEU A 116 -9.33 -6.83 -1.04
C LEU A 116 -10.17 -7.61 -2.04
N THR A 117 -9.80 -8.88 -2.24
CA THR A 117 -10.64 -9.85 -2.91
C THR A 117 -11.90 -10.13 -2.07
N GLN A 118 -12.92 -10.73 -2.69
CA GLN A 118 -14.13 -11.11 -1.96
C GLN A 118 -13.84 -12.09 -0.81
N ALA A 119 -12.87 -12.98 -0.97
CA ALA A 119 -12.50 -13.95 0.07
C ALA A 119 -11.82 -13.26 1.25
N GLU A 120 -10.87 -12.35 0.99
CA GLU A 120 -10.20 -11.56 2.04
C GLU A 120 -11.19 -10.64 2.78
N ALA A 121 -12.09 -9.97 2.05
CA ALA A 121 -13.13 -9.14 2.66
C ALA A 121 -14.07 -9.97 3.55
N GLN A 122 -14.42 -11.18 3.12
CA GLN A 122 -15.24 -12.10 3.90
C GLN A 122 -14.55 -12.51 5.21
N GLU A 123 -13.25 -12.82 5.17
CA GLU A 123 -12.45 -13.17 6.36
C GLU A 123 -12.28 -11.99 7.31
N LEU A 124 -12.00 -10.81 6.76
CA LEU A 124 -11.93 -9.56 7.51
C LEU A 124 -13.24 -9.30 8.25
N LEU A 125 -14.38 -9.38 7.56
CA LEU A 125 -15.68 -9.10 8.15
C LEU A 125 -16.02 -10.10 9.26
N GLN A 126 -15.76 -11.38 9.06
CA GLN A 126 -15.98 -12.39 10.11
C GLN A 126 -15.17 -12.06 11.37
N SER A 127 -13.88 -11.81 11.20
CA SER A 127 -12.98 -11.51 12.32
C SER A 127 -13.38 -10.24 13.08
N VAL A 128 -13.72 -9.17 12.35
CA VAL A 128 -14.14 -7.89 12.95
C VAL A 128 -15.51 -8.02 13.62
N VAL A 129 -16.49 -8.65 12.96
CA VAL A 129 -17.84 -8.86 13.53
C VAL A 129 -17.75 -9.70 14.81
N ASP A 130 -16.95 -10.75 14.83
CA ASP A 130 -16.76 -11.59 16.02
C ASP A 130 -16.18 -10.79 17.20
N VAL A 131 -15.17 -9.95 16.94
CA VAL A 131 -14.61 -9.04 17.97
C VAL A 131 -15.66 -8.06 18.48
N LEU A 132 -16.43 -7.43 17.58
CA LEU A 132 -17.43 -6.46 17.98
C LEU A 132 -18.55 -7.10 18.81
N ILE A 133 -19.01 -8.30 18.44
CA ILE A 133 -19.97 -9.08 19.24
C ILE A 133 -19.39 -9.37 20.64
N TYR A 134 -18.12 -9.78 20.72
CA TYR A 134 -17.44 -10.06 21.98
C TYR A 134 -17.36 -8.82 22.88
N LEU A 135 -17.01 -7.65 22.32
CA LEU A 135 -16.95 -6.38 23.06
C LEU A 135 -18.33 -5.91 23.51
N HIS A 136 -19.32 -5.95 22.63
CA HIS A 136 -20.67 -5.46 22.91
C HIS A 136 -21.35 -6.27 24.02
N LYS A 137 -21.11 -7.58 24.09
CA LYS A 137 -21.56 -8.45 25.20
C LYS A 137 -21.02 -8.04 26.57
N GLN A 138 -19.91 -7.30 26.61
CA GLN A 138 -19.29 -6.80 27.83
C GLN A 138 -19.65 -5.34 28.12
N GLY A 139 -20.60 -4.76 27.37
CA GLY A 139 -20.97 -3.35 27.49
C GLY A 139 -19.90 -2.39 26.97
N LEU A 140 -19.00 -2.88 26.12
CA LEU A 140 -17.93 -2.09 25.50
C LEU A 140 -18.25 -1.79 24.04
N VAL A 141 -17.73 -0.68 23.54
CA VAL A 141 -17.83 -0.25 22.14
C VAL A 141 -16.41 0.00 21.63
N HIS A 142 -16.11 -0.45 20.41
CA HIS A 142 -14.79 -0.25 19.83
C HIS A 142 -14.54 1.24 19.52
N GLY A 143 -15.53 1.92 18.94
CA GLY A 143 -15.56 3.37 18.69
C GLY A 143 -14.60 3.88 17.63
N HIS A 144 -13.78 3.00 17.04
CA HIS A 144 -12.68 3.34 16.15
C HIS A 144 -12.39 2.25 15.11
N VAL A 145 -13.41 1.57 14.58
CA VAL A 145 -13.23 0.58 13.51
C VAL A 145 -12.84 1.31 12.22
N LYS A 146 -11.62 1.05 11.72
CA LYS A 146 -11.07 1.63 10.49
C LYS A 146 -9.87 0.81 10.01
N PRO A 147 -9.42 0.95 8.74
CA PRO A 147 -8.31 0.18 8.21
C PRO A 147 -7.02 0.23 9.05
N ALA A 148 -6.67 1.39 9.63
CA ALA A 148 -5.45 1.50 10.43
C ALA A 148 -5.45 0.69 11.75
N ASN A 149 -6.63 0.21 12.18
CA ASN A 149 -6.81 -0.56 13.43
C ASN A 149 -7.08 -2.05 13.15
N ILE A 150 -7.03 -2.48 11.89
CA ILE A 150 -7.16 -3.87 11.46
C ILE A 150 -5.77 -4.30 10.98
N MET A 151 -5.20 -5.29 11.65
CA MET A 151 -3.78 -5.64 11.57
C MET A 151 -3.59 -7.09 11.15
N ALA A 152 -2.52 -7.35 10.41
CA ALA A 152 -2.02 -8.70 10.17
C ALA A 152 -0.89 -8.99 11.16
N VAL A 153 -1.06 -10.05 11.95
CA VAL A 153 -0.02 -10.57 12.84
C VAL A 153 0.25 -12.00 12.43
N LYS A 154 1.39 -12.24 11.76
CA LYS A 154 1.68 -13.50 11.09
C LYS A 154 0.54 -13.83 10.11
N GLU A 155 -0.07 -15.00 10.25
CA GLU A 155 -1.19 -15.45 9.41
C GLU A 155 -2.57 -15.13 10.02
N GLN A 156 -2.64 -14.24 11.01
CA GLN A 156 -3.90 -13.93 11.71
C GLN A 156 -4.27 -12.46 11.60
N LEU A 157 -5.53 -12.20 11.29
CA LEU A 157 -6.11 -10.86 11.41
C LEU A 157 -6.43 -10.55 12.87
N LYS A 158 -5.97 -9.39 13.35
CA LYS A 158 -6.21 -8.89 14.70
C LYS A 158 -6.64 -7.43 14.69
N ILE A 159 -7.46 -7.07 15.67
CA ILE A 159 -8.05 -5.75 15.82
C ILE A 159 -7.45 -5.08 17.06
N SER A 160 -7.00 -3.83 16.91
CA SER A 160 -6.49 -3.06 18.05
C SER A 160 -7.62 -2.70 19.01
N CYS A 161 -7.36 -2.76 20.32
CA CYS A 161 -8.36 -2.43 21.34
C CYS A 161 -8.01 -1.18 22.15
N ASP A 162 -6.97 -0.44 21.78
CA ASP A 162 -6.47 0.72 22.51
C ASP A 162 -7.45 1.92 22.54
N GLY A 163 -8.44 1.95 21.64
CA GLY A 163 -9.52 2.94 21.61
C GLY A 163 -10.87 2.47 22.16
N VAL A 164 -10.97 1.24 22.65
CA VAL A 164 -12.24 0.68 23.17
C VAL A 164 -12.67 1.45 24.42
N VAL A 165 -13.97 1.73 24.55
CA VAL A 165 -14.58 2.49 25.66
C VAL A 165 -15.85 1.81 26.16
N ALA A 166 -16.42 2.32 27.26
CA ALA A 166 -17.74 1.88 27.70
C ALA A 166 -18.83 2.38 26.73
N ALA A 167 -19.87 1.57 26.51
CA ALA A 167 -21.04 2.01 25.78
C ALA A 167 -21.68 3.22 26.48
N GLY A 168 -22.02 4.26 25.71
CA GLY A 168 -22.55 5.52 26.25
C GLY A 168 -21.47 6.52 26.70
N GLU A 169 -20.18 6.21 26.55
CA GLU A 169 -19.12 7.18 26.80
C GLU A 169 -19.10 8.27 25.71
N ARG A 170 -19.00 9.54 26.13
CA ARG A 170 -18.93 10.67 25.20
C ARG A 170 -17.55 10.73 24.56
N ARG A 171 -17.51 10.94 23.25
CA ARG A 171 -16.23 11.06 22.53
C ARG A 171 -15.49 12.32 22.97
N VAL A 172 -14.23 12.14 23.36
CA VAL A 172 -13.35 13.25 23.82
C VAL A 172 -12.80 14.06 22.64
N SER A 173 -12.64 13.45 21.46
CA SER A 173 -12.08 14.12 20.27
C SER A 173 -13.12 14.94 19.50
N ALA A 174 -12.80 16.21 19.23
CA ALA A 174 -13.60 17.12 18.41
C ALA A 174 -13.54 16.82 16.89
N HIS A 175 -12.62 15.96 16.44
CA HIS A 175 -12.44 15.68 15.02
C HIS A 175 -13.20 14.42 14.60
N THR A 176 -14.19 14.63 13.73
CA THR A 176 -14.94 13.55 13.06
C THR A 176 -14.18 13.11 11.83
N THR A 177 -14.12 11.80 11.62
CA THR A 177 -13.51 11.12 10.48
C THR A 177 -14.59 10.55 9.56
N VAL A 178 -14.19 10.09 8.37
CA VAL A 178 -15.12 9.44 7.42
C VAL A 178 -15.74 8.15 7.96
N TYR A 179 -15.15 7.54 9.00
CA TYR A 179 -15.63 6.31 9.62
C TYR A 179 -16.64 6.54 10.74
N ASP A 180 -16.80 7.79 11.19
CA ASP A 180 -17.64 8.10 12.34
C ASP A 180 -19.11 8.17 11.93
N ALA A 181 -19.96 7.54 12.73
CA ALA A 181 -21.40 7.56 12.54
C ALA A 181 -21.96 8.98 12.75
N PRO A 182 -22.99 9.41 11.99
CA PRO A 182 -23.50 10.77 12.03
C PRO A 182 -23.98 11.19 13.44
N GLU A 183 -24.54 10.26 14.20
CA GLU A 183 -25.04 10.48 15.56
C GLU A 183 -23.95 10.72 16.60
N ILE A 184 -22.68 10.37 16.34
CA ILE A 184 -21.57 10.61 17.29
C ILE A 184 -21.40 12.11 17.56
N SER A 185 -21.66 12.96 16.56
CA SER A 185 -21.54 14.42 16.69
C SER A 185 -22.45 15.03 17.77
N ILE A 186 -23.58 14.37 18.04
CA ILE A 186 -24.63 14.82 18.96
C ILE A 186 -24.79 13.90 20.18
N GLY A 187 -24.12 12.75 20.18
CA GLY A 187 -24.42 11.64 21.08
C GLY A 187 -23.17 10.99 21.66
N SER A 188 -23.37 9.78 22.18
CA SER A 188 -22.33 8.97 22.79
C SER A 188 -22.02 7.75 21.91
N LEU A 189 -20.86 7.14 22.12
CA LEU A 189 -20.47 5.94 21.39
C LEU A 189 -21.41 4.78 21.72
N SER A 190 -21.83 4.06 20.69
CA SER A 190 -22.83 2.98 20.81
C SER A 190 -22.47 1.77 19.95
N PRO A 191 -23.03 0.58 20.25
CA PRO A 191 -22.92 -0.57 19.37
C PRO A 191 -23.30 -0.28 17.90
N ALA A 192 -24.33 0.54 17.68
CA ALA A 192 -24.77 0.93 16.34
C ALA A 192 -23.73 1.79 15.61
N SER A 193 -22.93 2.59 16.33
CA SER A 193 -21.85 3.37 15.72
C SER A 193 -20.69 2.50 15.21
N ASP A 194 -20.39 1.39 15.88
CA ASP A 194 -19.41 0.40 15.37
C ASP A 194 -19.90 -0.25 14.07
N VAL A 195 -21.20 -0.52 13.95
CA VAL A 195 -21.81 -1.07 12.72
C VAL A 195 -21.63 -0.12 11.54
N TRP A 196 -21.81 1.19 11.75
CA TRP A 196 -21.54 2.18 10.73
C TRP A 196 -20.07 2.17 10.29
N SER A 197 -19.15 2.23 11.26
CA SER A 197 -17.71 2.22 11.00
C SER A 197 -17.25 0.95 10.28
N LEU A 198 -17.85 -0.21 10.61
CA LEU A 198 -17.68 -1.47 9.90
C LEU A 198 -18.11 -1.35 8.42
N GLY A 199 -19.29 -0.77 8.17
CA GLY A 199 -19.80 -0.54 6.81
C GLY A 199 -18.88 0.34 5.96
N VAL A 200 -18.39 1.46 6.52
CA VAL A 200 -17.43 2.34 5.82
C VAL A 200 -16.14 1.60 5.52
N THR A 201 -15.59 0.89 6.53
CA THR A 201 -14.33 0.13 6.40
C THR A 201 -14.43 -0.96 5.34
N MET A 202 -15.56 -1.68 5.30
CA MET A 202 -15.81 -2.73 4.31
C MET A 202 -15.84 -2.19 2.88
N VAL A 203 -16.57 -1.08 2.67
CA VAL A 203 -16.69 -0.45 1.35
C VAL A 203 -15.32 0.03 0.87
N GLU A 204 -14.55 0.68 1.74
CA GLU A 204 -13.19 1.11 1.42
C GLU A 204 -12.30 -0.10 1.12
N ALA A 205 -12.39 -1.17 1.89
CA ALA A 205 -11.58 -2.36 1.69
C ALA A 205 -11.81 -3.01 0.32
N LEU A 206 -13.06 -3.01 -0.17
CA LEU A 206 -13.44 -3.62 -1.45
C LEU A 206 -13.29 -2.69 -2.66
N SER A 207 -13.09 -1.39 -2.46
CA SER A 207 -13.11 -0.41 -3.56
C SER A 207 -11.96 0.60 -3.56
N GLN A 208 -11.12 0.57 -2.53
CA GLN A 208 -10.07 1.58 -2.22
C GLN A 208 -10.63 3.01 -2.07
N ARG A 209 -11.95 3.15 -1.92
CA ARG A 209 -12.63 4.44 -1.79
C ARG A 209 -13.66 4.35 -0.66
N ALA A 210 -13.57 5.25 0.30
CA ALA A 210 -14.61 5.40 1.29
C ALA A 210 -15.94 5.80 0.61
N PRO A 211 -17.10 5.40 1.14
CA PRO A 211 -18.40 5.86 0.65
C PRO A 211 -18.49 7.39 0.76
N VAL A 212 -19.07 8.03 -0.26
CA VAL A 212 -19.18 9.49 -0.36
C VAL A 212 -20.64 9.93 -0.33
N GLY A 213 -20.89 11.13 0.20
CA GLY A 213 -22.21 11.77 0.18
C GLY A 213 -22.65 12.24 1.55
N ARG A 214 -23.36 13.38 1.59
CA ARG A 214 -23.94 13.90 2.84
C ARG A 214 -25.29 13.26 3.09
N GLU A 215 -26.27 13.44 2.23
CA GLU A 215 -27.63 12.93 2.48
C GLU A 215 -27.78 11.45 2.14
N LYS A 216 -27.25 11.05 0.99
CA LYS A 216 -27.24 9.67 0.49
C LYS A 216 -25.81 9.23 0.25
N LEU A 217 -25.41 8.13 0.89
CA LEU A 217 -24.10 7.53 0.65
C LEU A 217 -24.13 6.74 -0.66
N PHE A 218 -23.19 7.06 -1.55
CA PHE A 218 -23.00 6.36 -2.81
C PHE A 218 -21.91 5.30 -2.64
N LEU A 219 -22.28 4.05 -2.91
CA LEU A 219 -21.36 2.92 -2.92
C LEU A 219 -20.71 2.82 -4.31
N PRO A 220 -19.37 2.63 -4.41
CA PRO A 220 -18.73 2.35 -5.69
C PRO A 220 -19.28 1.08 -6.34
N ASN A 221 -19.49 1.11 -7.66
CA ASN A 221 -19.97 -0.05 -8.44
C ASN A 221 -19.00 -1.24 -8.41
N THR A 222 -17.77 -1.05 -7.93
CA THR A 222 -16.77 -2.10 -7.72
C THR A 222 -17.06 -2.97 -6.51
N VAL A 223 -17.92 -2.53 -5.58
CA VAL A 223 -18.32 -3.33 -4.42
C VAL A 223 -19.29 -4.43 -4.89
N PRO A 224 -18.99 -5.73 -4.65
CA PRO A 224 -19.85 -6.81 -5.10
C PRO A 224 -21.26 -6.75 -4.48
N PRO A 225 -22.31 -7.23 -5.18
CA PRO A 225 -23.71 -7.03 -4.77
C PRO A 225 -24.04 -7.47 -3.34
N HIS A 226 -23.52 -8.62 -2.90
CA HIS A 226 -23.74 -9.13 -1.54
C HIS A 226 -23.14 -8.22 -0.47
N PHE A 227 -21.89 -7.75 -0.63
CA PHE A 227 -21.30 -6.78 0.29
C PHE A 227 -21.97 -5.41 0.20
N ALA A 228 -22.44 -5.02 -0.99
CA ALA A 228 -23.18 -3.77 -1.15
C ALA A 228 -24.51 -3.79 -0.37
N ASP A 229 -25.17 -4.94 -0.27
CA ASP A 229 -26.39 -5.09 0.53
C ASP A 229 -26.11 -4.94 2.03
N ILE A 230 -25.08 -5.62 2.55
CA ILE A 230 -24.62 -5.45 3.94
C ILE A 230 -24.26 -3.97 4.19
N ALA A 231 -23.52 -3.33 3.27
CA ALA A 231 -23.10 -1.94 3.40
C ALA A 231 -24.30 -1.00 3.53
N ARG A 232 -25.35 -1.18 2.72
CA ARG A 232 -26.55 -0.34 2.76
C ARG A 232 -27.23 -0.40 4.12
N HIS A 233 -27.28 -1.57 4.75
CA HIS A 233 -27.88 -1.75 6.06
C HIS A 233 -26.99 -1.28 7.21
N CYS A 234 -25.67 -1.32 7.06
CA CYS A 234 -24.74 -0.72 8.02
C CYS A 234 -24.79 0.82 7.99
N LEU A 235 -24.97 1.40 6.80
CA LEU A 235 -24.86 2.84 6.53
C LEU A 235 -26.21 3.56 6.57
N VAL A 236 -27.20 2.99 7.27
CA VAL A 236 -28.48 3.66 7.56
C VAL A 236 -28.24 4.79 8.57
N ARG A 237 -28.77 5.99 8.30
CA ARG A 237 -28.54 7.16 9.17
C ARG A 237 -29.12 6.97 10.57
N ASP A 238 -30.35 6.47 10.68
CA ASP A 238 -30.95 6.14 11.96
C ASP A 238 -30.26 4.90 12.58
N PRO A 239 -29.59 5.02 13.74
CA PRO A 239 -28.87 3.91 14.37
C PRO A 239 -29.79 2.75 14.77
N GLN A 240 -31.07 2.99 15.06
CA GLN A 240 -32.01 1.92 15.45
C GLN A 240 -32.46 1.08 14.26
N SER A 241 -32.38 1.64 13.05
CA SER A 241 -32.73 0.96 11.81
C SER A 241 -31.57 0.20 11.16
N ARG A 242 -30.35 0.28 11.72
CA ARG A 242 -29.19 -0.49 11.22
C ARG A 242 -29.34 -1.96 11.58
N TRP A 243 -28.79 -2.83 10.73
CA TRP A 243 -28.67 -4.24 11.10
C TRP A 243 -27.82 -4.44 12.35
N THR A 244 -28.18 -5.44 13.13
CA THR A 244 -27.36 -5.90 14.25
C THR A 244 -26.19 -6.73 13.73
N LEU A 245 -25.13 -6.84 14.53
CA LEU A 245 -23.98 -7.67 14.19
C LEU A 245 -24.35 -9.16 14.03
N GLN A 246 -25.37 -9.64 14.73
CA GLN A 246 -25.88 -11.01 14.60
C GLN A 246 -26.51 -11.24 13.22
N VAL A 247 -27.28 -10.26 12.72
CA VAL A 247 -27.84 -10.33 11.36
C VAL A 247 -26.72 -10.31 10.32
N ILE A 248 -25.74 -9.42 10.50
CA ILE A 248 -24.58 -9.34 9.59
C ILE A 248 -23.80 -10.67 9.58
N ALA A 249 -23.54 -11.26 10.76
CA ALA A 249 -22.86 -12.55 10.87
C ALA A 249 -23.61 -13.67 10.13
N ALA A 250 -24.94 -13.73 10.26
CA ALA A 250 -25.77 -14.71 9.56
C ALA A 250 -25.71 -14.52 8.02
N GLN A 251 -25.73 -13.28 7.54
CA GLN A 251 -25.61 -12.98 6.11
C GLN A 251 -24.25 -13.36 5.52
N LEU A 252 -23.18 -13.23 6.32
CA LEU A 252 -21.85 -13.69 5.93
C LEU A 252 -21.78 -15.23 5.84
N GLN A 253 -22.48 -15.95 6.71
CA GLN A 253 -22.49 -17.43 6.70
C GLN A 253 -23.28 -17.99 5.52
N SER A 254 -24.48 -17.46 5.24
CA SER A 254 -25.34 -17.92 4.14
C SER A 254 -24.61 -17.88 2.79
N SER A 255 -23.81 -16.84 2.54
CA SER A 255 -23.05 -16.72 1.29
C SER A 255 -21.88 -17.69 1.14
N ARG A 256 -21.37 -18.26 2.24
CA ARG A 256 -20.39 -19.36 2.18
C ARG A 256 -21.05 -20.67 1.76
N GLU A 257 -22.22 -20.96 2.31
CA GLU A 257 -22.96 -22.19 2.03
C GLU A 257 -23.41 -22.24 0.56
N THR A 258 -23.90 -21.12 0.01
CA THR A 258 -24.26 -21.06 -1.41
C THR A 258 -23.04 -21.33 -2.32
N ARG A 259 -21.87 -20.76 -2.01
CA ARG A 259 -20.64 -21.01 -2.79
C ARG A 259 -20.11 -22.44 -2.66
N GLY A 260 -20.24 -23.04 -1.47
CA GLY A 260 -19.85 -24.44 -1.23
C GLY A 260 -20.78 -25.45 -1.91
N ALA A 261 -22.08 -25.14 -1.99
CA ALA A 261 -23.07 -25.96 -2.68
C ALA A 261 -22.89 -25.93 -4.21
N THR A 262 -22.56 -24.77 -4.81
CA THR A 262 -22.33 -24.69 -6.26
C THR A 262 -21.09 -25.48 -6.71
N THR A 263 -20.11 -25.68 -5.83
CA THR A 263 -18.93 -26.52 -6.11
C THR A 263 -19.14 -28.02 -5.88
N ALA A 264 -20.23 -28.41 -5.21
CA ALA A 264 -20.48 -29.81 -4.84
C ALA A 264 -21.27 -30.61 -5.88
N ASP A 265 -21.97 -29.95 -6.81
CA ASP A 265 -22.82 -30.62 -7.82
C ASP A 265 -22.09 -30.97 -9.14
N GLU A 266 -20.78 -30.71 -9.27
CA GLU A 266 -20.03 -30.97 -10.51
C GLU A 266 -18.96 -32.08 -10.41
N PHE A 267 -19.01 -32.95 -9.40
CA PHE A 267 -18.13 -34.13 -9.34
C PHE A 267 -18.82 -35.40 -8.77
N VAL A 268 -19.33 -36.22 -9.68
CA VAL A 268 -19.57 -37.68 -9.54
C VAL A 268 -19.17 -38.25 -10.92
N ALA A 269 -18.22 -39.17 -11.14
CA ALA A 269 -17.71 -40.30 -10.36
C ALA A 269 -16.24 -40.61 -10.73
N GLY A 270 -15.52 -41.30 -9.85
CA GLY A 270 -14.20 -41.87 -10.17
C GLY A 270 -13.45 -42.40 -8.95
N ASP A 271 -13.85 -43.60 -8.51
CA ASP A 271 -13.19 -44.57 -7.63
C ASP A 271 -12.55 -44.19 -6.29
N ALA A 272 -13.00 -44.93 -5.28
CA ALA A 272 -12.47 -44.98 -3.94
C ALA A 272 -11.17 -45.80 -3.88
N GLN A 273 -10.08 -45.17 -3.44
CA GLN A 273 -8.99 -45.87 -2.79
C GLN A 273 -8.55 -45.12 -1.53
N THR A 274 -8.51 -45.88 -0.45
CA THR A 274 -8.21 -45.53 0.93
C THR A 274 -6.85 -44.87 1.10
N SER A 275 -6.79 -43.72 1.80
CA SER A 275 -5.61 -43.35 2.59
C SER A 275 -5.94 -42.26 3.61
N LYS A 276 -5.61 -42.53 4.88
CA LYS A 276 -5.67 -41.57 6.00
C LYS A 276 -4.79 -40.36 5.67
N SER A 277 -5.39 -39.17 5.56
CA SER A 277 -4.65 -37.93 5.29
C SER A 277 -4.84 -36.91 6.43
N SER A 278 -3.77 -36.70 7.18
CA SER A 278 -3.61 -35.61 8.14
C SER A 278 -3.59 -34.26 7.40
N ARG A 279 -4.53 -33.38 7.74
CA ARG A 279 -4.67 -32.03 7.19
C ARG A 279 -3.46 -31.18 7.57
N ARG A 280 -2.56 -30.92 6.62
CA ARG A 280 -1.50 -29.91 6.70
C ARG A 280 -1.76 -28.86 5.62
N TYR A 281 -2.14 -27.65 6.01
CA TYR A 281 -2.07 -26.49 5.13
C TYR A 281 -0.64 -25.97 5.19
N VAL A 282 0.07 -25.98 4.06
CA VAL A 282 1.40 -25.38 3.92
C VAL A 282 1.36 -24.48 2.69
N LEU A 283 1.54 -23.19 2.95
CA LEU A 283 2.09 -22.20 2.02
C LEU A 283 3.52 -22.64 1.62
N PRO A 284 3.89 -22.65 0.33
CA PRO A 284 5.27 -22.33 -0.04
C PRO A 284 5.23 -21.11 -0.97
N VAL A 285 6.13 -20.12 -0.88
CA VAL A 285 7.54 -20.25 -1.28
C VAL A 285 8.40 -19.20 -0.53
N ILE A 286 9.14 -19.61 0.51
CA ILE A 286 10.39 -18.96 0.94
C ILE A 286 11.32 -20.04 1.49
N ALA A 287 11.98 -20.84 0.64
CA ALA A 287 13.06 -21.74 1.08
C ALA A 287 14.01 -22.27 -0.03
N VAL A 288 13.92 -21.82 -1.28
CA VAL A 288 14.76 -22.38 -2.37
C VAL A 288 15.96 -21.50 -2.75
N VAL A 289 16.03 -20.24 -2.29
CA VAL A 289 17.10 -19.32 -2.73
C VAL A 289 18.40 -19.43 -1.91
N VAL A 290 18.35 -19.95 -0.69
CA VAL A 290 19.56 -20.00 0.18
C VAL A 290 20.50 -21.16 -0.16
N LEU A 291 20.03 -22.21 -0.86
CA LEU A 291 20.85 -23.38 -1.19
C LEU A 291 21.47 -23.35 -2.60
N LEU A 292 21.13 -22.38 -3.46
CA LEU A 292 21.63 -22.31 -4.84
C LEU A 292 22.70 -21.24 -5.09
N VAL A 293 23.00 -20.36 -4.12
CA VAL A 293 24.05 -19.33 -4.27
C VAL A 293 25.39 -19.73 -3.63
N GLY A 294 25.41 -20.78 -2.80
CA GLY A 294 26.63 -21.31 -2.18
C GLY A 294 27.54 -22.14 -3.11
N MET A 295 27.14 -22.43 -4.36
CA MET A 295 27.85 -23.38 -5.23
C MET A 295 28.40 -22.80 -6.55
N LEU A 296 28.35 -21.48 -6.74
CA LEU A 296 28.98 -20.82 -7.90
C LEU A 296 29.88 -19.65 -7.50
N ALA A 297 30.49 -19.73 -6.31
CA ALA A 297 31.63 -18.92 -5.90
C ALA A 297 32.91 -19.77 -5.96
N GLY A 298 33.60 -19.71 -7.11
CA GLY A 298 34.96 -20.24 -7.25
C GLY A 298 35.42 -20.23 -8.71
N PRO A 299 36.65 -19.82 -9.01
CA PRO A 299 36.89 -18.63 -9.81
C PRO A 299 37.50 -18.96 -11.18
N ARG A 300 37.39 -18.03 -12.14
CA ARG A 300 38.48 -17.70 -13.09
C ARG A 300 38.15 -16.50 -13.97
N LEU A 301 38.79 -15.39 -13.61
CA LEU A 301 39.30 -14.42 -14.58
C LEU A 301 40.25 -15.15 -15.56
N LEU A 302 40.16 -14.84 -16.86
CA LEU A 302 41.27 -14.29 -17.67
C LEU A 302 40.83 -14.05 -19.14
N ARG A 303 40.88 -12.76 -19.53
CA ARG A 303 41.48 -12.17 -20.76
C ARG A 303 41.38 -12.85 -22.16
N LYS A 304 40.97 -11.98 -23.11
CA LYS A 304 41.53 -11.69 -24.47
C LYS A 304 40.96 -12.36 -25.74
N GLN A 305 40.17 -11.56 -26.47
CA GLN A 305 40.43 -11.01 -27.83
C GLN A 305 40.39 -11.93 -29.11
N PRO A 306 40.31 -11.38 -30.36
CA PRO A 306 39.17 -11.62 -31.29
C PRO A 306 39.50 -12.04 -32.77
N ARG A 307 38.44 -12.44 -33.53
CA ARG A 307 38.25 -12.49 -35.03
C ARG A 307 39.23 -13.37 -35.85
N PRO A 308 38.98 -13.74 -37.15
CA PRO A 308 37.86 -13.45 -38.07
C PRO A 308 37.34 -14.63 -38.96
N GLN A 309 36.25 -14.32 -39.70
CA GLN A 309 35.71 -14.84 -41.00
C GLN A 309 36.75 -15.27 -42.08
N PRO A 310 36.42 -15.84 -43.29
CA PRO A 310 35.17 -15.75 -44.08
C PRO A 310 34.75 -16.95 -45.00
N SER A 311 33.62 -16.77 -45.72
CA SER A 311 33.29 -17.25 -47.10
C SER A 311 32.96 -18.75 -47.32
N GLN A 312 32.07 -19.20 -48.22
CA GLN A 312 31.24 -18.57 -49.27
C GLN A 312 30.24 -19.62 -49.84
N ALA A 313 29.16 -19.11 -50.46
CA ALA A 313 28.48 -19.60 -51.68
C ALA A 313 27.60 -20.88 -51.71
N ALA A 314 26.28 -20.66 -51.93
CA ALA A 314 25.47 -21.00 -53.14
C ALA A 314 25.41 -22.48 -53.60
N SER A 315 24.31 -23.12 -54.04
CA SER A 315 23.01 -22.73 -54.61
C SER A 315 22.05 -23.95 -54.66
N GLU A 316 20.80 -23.72 -55.12
CA GLU A 316 19.81 -24.66 -55.70
C GLU A 316 18.88 -25.42 -54.72
N SER A 317 17.58 -25.62 -54.96
CA SER A 317 16.62 -25.17 -55.99
C SER A 317 15.18 -25.55 -55.55
N ASN A 318 14.19 -24.85 -56.14
CA ASN A 318 12.82 -25.30 -56.45
C ASN A 318 11.70 -25.42 -55.39
N SER A 319 10.88 -24.35 -55.37
CA SER A 319 9.46 -24.29 -55.80
C SER A 319 8.30 -24.88 -54.97
N SER A 320 7.48 -23.93 -54.49
CA SER A 320 6.01 -23.81 -54.68
C SER A 320 5.03 -24.55 -53.75
N ALA A 321 4.31 -23.79 -52.90
CA ALA A 321 2.90 -23.40 -53.13
C ALA A 321 2.29 -22.58 -51.95
N ASN A 322 1.66 -21.46 -52.31
CA ASN A 322 0.73 -20.52 -51.63
C ASN A 322 0.01 -21.00 -50.34
N ASN A 323 -0.39 -20.14 -49.37
CA ASN A 323 -1.26 -18.96 -49.55
C ASN A 323 -1.45 -18.13 -48.23
N ILE A 324 -1.57 -16.80 -48.40
CA ILE A 324 -2.31 -15.75 -47.60
C ILE A 324 -1.66 -15.11 -46.34
N GLN A 325 -1.54 -13.77 -46.41
CA GLN A 325 -1.02 -12.74 -45.48
C GLN A 325 -2.20 -11.92 -44.87
N PRO A 326 -2.09 -11.19 -43.73
CA PRO A 326 -1.67 -9.78 -43.72
C PRO A 326 -0.74 -9.33 -42.55
N SER A 327 0.19 -8.44 -42.89
CA SER A 327 1.05 -7.65 -41.99
C SER A 327 0.35 -6.39 -41.42
N PRO A 328 0.80 -5.80 -40.30
CA PRO A 328 0.41 -4.46 -39.86
C PRO A 328 1.28 -3.33 -40.50
N PRO A 329 0.78 -2.07 -40.58
CA PRO A 329 1.27 -1.01 -41.48
C PRO A 329 2.47 -0.18 -40.94
N PRO A 330 3.20 0.55 -41.81
CA PRO A 330 4.31 1.43 -41.45
C PRO A 330 3.86 2.86 -41.07
N VAL A 331 4.57 3.49 -40.14
CA VAL A 331 4.40 4.89 -39.73
C VAL A 331 5.03 5.83 -40.77
N LYS A 332 4.24 6.78 -41.26
CA LYS A 332 4.67 7.89 -42.16
C LYS A 332 5.32 9.02 -41.36
N SER A 333 6.40 9.58 -41.90
CA SER A 333 7.07 10.81 -41.48
C SER A 333 7.00 11.87 -42.60
N GLU A 334 6.69 13.12 -42.26
CA GLU A 334 6.74 14.31 -43.14
C GLU A 334 7.01 15.59 -42.29
N PRO A 335 7.44 16.74 -42.86
CA PRO A 335 8.82 17.23 -42.74
C PRO A 335 8.98 18.62 -42.08
N GLU A 336 10.26 19.03 -41.97
CA GLU A 336 10.85 20.23 -41.37
C GLU A 336 10.20 21.59 -41.73
N ARG A 337 10.18 22.51 -40.74
CA ARG A 337 10.12 23.96 -40.96
C ARG A 337 11.27 24.65 -40.22
N THR A 338 12.12 25.31 -40.99
CA THR A 338 13.12 26.28 -40.55
C THR A 338 12.45 27.60 -40.13
N SER A 339 12.92 28.22 -39.04
CA SER A 339 12.60 29.62 -38.71
C SER A 339 13.85 30.39 -38.26
N SER A 340 13.93 31.61 -38.77
CA SER A 340 15.06 32.52 -38.89
C SER A 340 15.25 33.38 -37.65
N ASN A 341 15.94 32.86 -36.62
CA ASN A 341 16.24 33.65 -35.43
C ASN A 341 17.53 33.22 -34.72
N GLY A 342 18.57 32.76 -35.43
CA GLY A 342 19.88 32.38 -34.86
C GLY A 342 19.87 31.29 -33.77
N ILE A 343 18.67 30.83 -33.38
CA ILE A 343 18.39 29.90 -32.30
C ILE A 343 18.09 28.55 -32.93
N VAL A 344 19.02 27.62 -32.78
CA VAL A 344 18.81 26.21 -33.14
C VAL A 344 18.35 25.49 -31.86
N PRO A 345 17.15 24.89 -31.82
CA PRO A 345 16.69 24.12 -30.67
C PRO A 345 17.60 22.92 -30.41
N GLY A 346 17.68 22.51 -29.14
CA GLY A 346 18.39 21.30 -28.77
C GLY A 346 17.61 20.05 -29.22
N SER A 347 18.31 18.92 -29.33
CA SER A 347 17.69 17.63 -29.67
C SER A 347 18.19 16.53 -28.76
N VAL A 348 17.48 15.40 -28.69
CA VAL A 348 17.94 14.25 -27.91
C VAL A 348 18.99 13.50 -28.71
N LEU A 349 20.20 13.40 -28.16
CA LEU A 349 21.33 12.71 -28.78
C LEU A 349 21.35 11.22 -28.39
N HIS A 350 21.12 10.93 -27.11
CA HIS A 350 21.06 9.56 -26.61
C HIS A 350 19.94 9.41 -25.58
N GLN A 351 19.03 8.49 -25.86
CA GLN A 351 17.90 8.14 -25.01
C GLN A 351 18.18 6.83 -24.26
N VAL A 352 17.98 6.86 -22.94
CA VAL A 352 18.07 5.68 -22.07
C VAL A 352 16.69 5.33 -21.53
N LEU A 353 16.20 4.14 -21.85
CA LEU A 353 14.92 3.64 -21.33
C LEU A 353 15.11 2.90 -20.00
N PRO A 354 14.22 3.06 -19.02
CA PRO A 354 14.34 2.35 -17.75
C PRO A 354 14.10 0.84 -17.93
N ALA A 355 14.95 0.03 -17.30
CA ALA A 355 14.81 -1.42 -17.29
C ALA A 355 13.71 -1.85 -16.31
N VAL A 356 12.54 -2.21 -16.83
CA VAL A 356 11.42 -2.70 -16.03
C VAL A 356 11.34 -4.23 -16.10
N SER A 357 11.22 -4.92 -14.96
CA SER A 357 11.02 -6.38 -14.94
C SER A 357 9.63 -6.77 -15.44
N GLN A 358 9.48 -7.98 -16.01
CA GLN A 358 8.18 -8.45 -16.49
C GLN A 358 7.14 -8.50 -15.35
N SER A 359 7.55 -8.92 -14.15
CA SER A 359 6.68 -8.91 -12.96
C SER A 359 6.17 -7.50 -12.63
N ALA A 360 7.03 -6.48 -12.71
CA ALA A 360 6.61 -5.10 -12.49
C ALA A 360 5.70 -4.60 -13.61
N ARG A 361 5.93 -4.98 -14.88
CA ARG A 361 5.02 -4.63 -15.98
C ARG A 361 3.62 -5.24 -15.79
N ASN A 362 3.56 -6.49 -15.31
CA ASN A 362 2.30 -7.18 -15.06
C ASN A 362 1.45 -6.53 -13.95
N THR A 363 2.05 -5.67 -13.11
CA THR A 363 1.31 -4.86 -12.10
C THR A 363 0.68 -3.58 -12.67
N ILE A 364 0.90 -3.27 -13.95
CA ILE A 364 0.40 -2.04 -14.58
C ILE A 364 -0.90 -2.33 -15.34
N GLU A 365 -2.03 -1.93 -14.79
CA GLU A 365 -3.34 -2.05 -15.46
C GLU A 365 -3.66 -0.87 -16.42
N GLY A 366 -2.78 0.14 -16.48
CA GLY A 366 -2.96 1.35 -17.31
C GLY A 366 -1.64 1.98 -17.74
N LYS A 367 -1.44 3.28 -17.44
CA LYS A 367 -0.14 3.96 -17.62
C LYS A 367 0.30 4.61 -16.30
N VAL A 368 1.42 4.17 -15.73
CA VAL A 368 2.09 4.89 -14.64
C VAL A 368 2.89 6.03 -15.25
N ARG A 369 2.57 7.27 -14.87
CA ARG A 369 3.20 8.46 -15.46
C ARG A 369 4.16 9.11 -14.46
N VAL A 370 5.38 9.37 -14.91
CA VAL A 370 6.43 10.06 -14.13
C VAL A 370 6.98 11.22 -14.96
N ARG A 371 7.20 12.37 -14.33
CA ARG A 371 7.78 13.56 -14.97
C ARG A 371 9.04 13.99 -14.25
N VAL A 372 10.15 14.03 -14.98
CA VAL A 372 11.47 14.43 -14.47
C VAL A 372 11.90 15.71 -15.20
N LYS A 373 12.34 16.71 -14.44
CA LYS A 373 13.00 17.92 -14.96
C LYS A 373 14.50 17.73 -14.91
N LEU A 374 15.19 18.12 -15.99
CA LEU A 374 16.63 18.03 -16.15
C LEU A 374 17.23 19.40 -16.41
N ALA A 375 18.38 19.67 -15.81
CA ALA A 375 19.30 20.71 -16.24
C ALA A 375 20.42 20.07 -17.07
N VAL A 376 20.69 20.63 -18.24
CA VAL A 376 21.67 20.12 -19.21
C VAL A 376 22.70 21.20 -19.51
N ASP A 377 23.98 20.86 -19.40
CA ASP A 377 25.08 21.78 -19.68
C ASP A 377 25.30 22.05 -21.19
N GLN A 378 26.24 22.96 -21.49
CA GLN A 378 26.62 23.32 -22.87
C GLN A 378 27.32 22.18 -23.63
N SER A 379 27.67 21.07 -22.95
CA SER A 379 28.23 19.86 -23.55
C SER A 379 27.17 18.77 -23.79
N GLY A 380 25.90 19.02 -23.40
CA GLY A 380 24.80 18.08 -23.60
C GLY A 380 24.63 17.03 -22.50
N ASN A 381 25.32 17.17 -21.36
CA ASN A 381 25.21 16.24 -20.24
C ASN A 381 24.21 16.73 -19.19
N VAL A 382 23.51 15.80 -18.56
CA VAL A 382 22.59 16.10 -17.44
C VAL A 382 23.40 16.39 -16.18
N THR A 383 23.26 17.60 -15.64
CA THR A 383 23.95 18.03 -14.40
C THR A 383 23.05 17.94 -13.17
N GLU A 384 21.74 18.11 -13.35
CA GLU A 384 20.75 17.99 -12.28
C GLU A 384 19.48 17.30 -12.79
N ALA A 385 18.87 16.48 -11.93
CA ALA A 385 17.60 15.82 -12.22
C ALA A 385 16.68 15.82 -10.99
N SER A 386 15.45 16.31 -11.14
CA SER A 386 14.45 16.40 -10.07
C SER A 386 13.05 16.02 -10.57
N PHE A 387 12.17 15.60 -9.67
CA PHE A 387 10.81 15.24 -10.05
C PHE A 387 9.92 16.49 -10.17
N LEU A 388 9.25 16.64 -11.32
CA LEU A 388 8.06 17.50 -11.42
C LEU A 388 6.80 16.76 -10.96
N SER A 389 6.76 15.44 -11.16
CA SER A 389 5.76 14.56 -10.59
C SER A 389 6.31 13.14 -10.56
N PRO A 390 6.54 12.56 -9.36
CA PRO A 390 7.09 11.21 -9.25
C PRO A 390 6.08 10.13 -9.67
N GLY A 391 4.82 10.49 -9.90
CA GLY A 391 3.76 9.52 -10.15
C GLY A 391 3.41 8.69 -8.90
N PRO A 392 2.49 7.72 -9.03
CA PRO A 392 1.94 6.98 -7.89
C PRO A 392 2.84 5.85 -7.37
N SER A 393 3.93 5.50 -8.07
CA SER A 393 4.78 4.35 -7.73
C SER A 393 6.22 4.76 -7.53
N LYS A 394 6.74 4.55 -6.31
CA LYS A 394 8.14 4.81 -5.96
C LYS A 394 9.12 3.98 -6.79
N TYR A 395 8.74 2.76 -7.17
CA TYR A 395 9.57 1.89 -8.01
C TYR A 395 9.79 2.51 -9.41
N PHE A 396 8.70 2.88 -10.09
CA PHE A 396 8.77 3.49 -11.42
C PHE A 396 9.37 4.90 -11.38
N ALA A 397 9.12 5.66 -10.29
CA ALA A 397 9.77 6.94 -10.06
C ALA A 397 11.29 6.80 -10.00
N ARG A 398 11.79 5.86 -9.19
CA ARG A 398 13.23 5.59 -9.07
C ARG A 398 13.85 5.18 -10.40
N LEU A 399 13.23 4.25 -11.13
CA LEU A 399 13.70 3.81 -12.45
C LEU A 399 13.75 4.96 -13.47
N ALA A 400 12.73 5.82 -13.48
CA ALA A 400 12.71 7.00 -14.34
C ALA A 400 13.86 7.96 -14.00
N MET A 401 14.11 8.20 -12.70
CA MET A 401 15.18 9.09 -12.24
C MET A 401 16.57 8.55 -12.58
N GLU A 402 16.81 7.26 -12.34
CA GLU A 402 18.08 6.60 -12.68
C GLU A 402 18.36 6.68 -14.18
N ALA A 403 17.39 6.29 -15.02
CA ALA A 403 17.54 6.35 -16.46
C ALA A 403 17.78 7.79 -16.96
N SER A 404 17.12 8.80 -16.37
CA SER A 404 17.22 10.19 -16.82
C SER A 404 18.62 10.80 -16.66
N ARG A 405 19.43 10.31 -15.72
CA ARG A 405 20.79 10.81 -15.48
C ARG A 405 21.77 10.44 -16.59
N ASP A 406 21.46 9.38 -17.34
CA ASP A 406 22.31 8.84 -18.41
C ASP A 406 21.91 9.35 -19.81
N TRP A 407 20.92 10.25 -19.90
CA TRP A 407 20.52 10.86 -21.17
C TRP A 407 21.56 11.87 -21.67
N LYS A 408 21.68 11.99 -22.99
CA LYS A 408 22.51 13.02 -23.63
C LYS A 408 21.71 13.81 -24.64
N PHE A 409 22.03 15.09 -24.76
CA PHE A 409 21.35 16.02 -25.64
C PHE A 409 22.36 16.73 -26.54
N THR A 410 21.91 17.15 -27.71
CA THR A 410 22.59 18.19 -28.49
C THR A 410 22.14 19.53 -27.89
N PRO A 411 23.06 20.36 -27.36
CA PRO A 411 22.68 21.64 -26.76
C PRO A 411 22.08 22.57 -27.81
N PRO A 412 21.07 23.40 -27.45
CA PRO A 412 20.63 24.47 -28.33
C PRO A 412 21.78 25.44 -28.62
N GLN A 413 21.75 26.07 -29.79
CA GLN A 413 22.71 27.09 -30.15
C GLN A 413 22.01 28.45 -30.25
N ILE A 414 22.63 29.48 -29.68
CA ILE A 414 22.29 30.89 -29.89
C ILE A 414 23.51 31.54 -30.52
N ASP A 415 23.36 32.14 -31.70
CA ASP A 415 24.47 32.76 -32.45
C ASP A 415 25.67 31.80 -32.66
N SER A 416 25.36 30.53 -32.95
CA SER A 416 26.34 29.43 -33.11
C SER A 416 27.12 29.03 -31.85
N GLN A 417 26.75 29.54 -30.67
CA GLN A 417 27.32 29.13 -29.39
C GLN A 417 26.36 28.19 -28.64
N PRO A 418 26.83 27.04 -28.11
CA PRO A 418 25.99 26.14 -27.34
C PRO A 418 25.63 26.77 -25.99
N VAL A 419 24.35 26.72 -25.63
CA VAL A 419 23.86 27.21 -24.33
C VAL A 419 23.27 26.06 -23.51
N SER A 420 23.28 26.22 -22.18
CA SER A 420 22.62 25.28 -21.27
C SER A 420 21.10 25.24 -21.54
N SER A 421 20.47 24.13 -21.22
CA SER A 421 19.03 23.97 -21.46
C SER A 421 18.34 23.17 -20.37
N GLU A 422 17.05 23.44 -20.20
CA GLU A 422 16.19 22.65 -19.33
C GLU A 422 15.31 21.71 -20.17
N TRP A 423 15.11 20.50 -19.66
CA TRP A 423 14.29 19.49 -20.33
C TRP A 423 13.29 18.87 -19.36
N VAL A 424 12.13 18.48 -19.89
CA VAL A 424 11.16 17.66 -19.17
C VAL A 424 11.00 16.33 -19.89
N LEU A 425 11.28 15.24 -19.17
CA LEU A 425 11.01 13.88 -19.63
C LEU A 425 9.70 13.39 -19.04
N LYS A 426 8.76 13.00 -19.90
CA LYS A 426 7.48 12.39 -19.51
C LYS A 426 7.55 10.89 -19.77
N PHE A 427 7.77 10.10 -18.72
CA PHE A 427 7.72 8.65 -18.78
C PHE A 427 6.29 8.15 -18.62
N ALA A 428 5.90 7.20 -19.45
CA ALA A 428 4.66 6.44 -19.34
C ALA A 428 4.98 4.94 -19.37
N PHE A 429 4.95 4.32 -18.19
CA PHE A 429 5.14 2.89 -18.05
C PHE A 429 3.81 2.18 -18.27
N GLY A 430 3.75 1.29 -19.26
CA GLY A 430 2.61 0.44 -19.58
C GLY A 430 2.93 -1.05 -19.40
N PRO A 431 1.91 -1.92 -19.50
CA PRO A 431 2.04 -3.37 -19.32
C PRO A 431 2.96 -4.04 -20.34
N THR A 432 3.15 -3.43 -21.52
CA THR A 432 3.96 -4.00 -22.61
C THR A 432 5.24 -3.21 -22.87
N ALA A 433 5.20 -1.89 -22.74
CA ALA A 433 6.32 -1.02 -23.07
C ALA A 433 6.40 0.21 -22.15
N THR A 434 7.56 0.87 -22.15
CA THR A 434 7.75 2.19 -21.54
C THR A 434 7.96 3.20 -22.64
N GLU A 435 7.12 4.24 -22.67
CA GLU A 435 7.24 5.36 -23.59
C GLU A 435 7.86 6.55 -22.85
N VAL A 436 8.71 7.33 -23.52
CA VAL A 436 9.31 8.55 -22.95
C VAL A 436 9.23 9.67 -23.96
N TYR A 437 8.66 10.80 -23.54
CA TYR A 437 8.50 11.99 -24.37
C TYR A 437 9.35 13.14 -23.81
N PRO A 438 10.46 13.51 -24.46
CA PRO A 438 11.28 14.66 -24.09
C PRO A 438 10.66 15.97 -24.59
N THR A 439 10.74 17.02 -23.80
CA THR A 439 10.33 18.38 -24.21
C THR A 439 11.32 19.39 -23.66
N GLN A 440 12.04 20.08 -24.54
CA GLN A 440 12.89 21.21 -24.15
C GLN A 440 12.01 22.32 -23.57
N GLN A 441 12.37 22.82 -22.39
CA GLN A 441 11.83 24.07 -21.85
C GLN A 441 12.73 25.22 -22.35
N SER A 442 12.17 26.42 -22.51
CA SER A 442 12.86 27.58 -23.10
C SER A 442 14.32 27.69 -22.62
N PRO A 443 15.28 27.98 -23.51
CA PRO A 443 16.68 28.05 -23.12
C PRO A 443 16.84 29.04 -21.97
N SER A 444 17.54 28.63 -20.92
CA SER A 444 17.90 29.48 -19.80
C SER A 444 18.87 30.54 -20.32
N SER A 445 18.35 31.73 -20.64
CA SER A 445 19.18 32.93 -20.75
C SER A 445 19.82 33.14 -19.38
N GLN A 446 21.16 33.07 -19.34
CA GLN A 446 21.94 33.41 -18.14
C GLN A 446 21.66 34.85 -17.70
#